data_AF-A0A2V9HF28-F1
#
_entry.id   AF-A0A2V9HF28-F1
#
_cell.length_a   1.000
_cell.length_b   1.000
_cell.length_c   1.000
_cell.angle_alpha   90.00
_cell.angle_beta   90.00
_cell.angle_gamma   90.00
#
_symmetry.space_group_name_H-M   'P 1'
#
loop_
_entity.id
_entity.type
_entity.pdbx_description
1 polymer ?
#
loop_
_entity_poly.entity_id
_entity_poly.type
_entity_poly.pdbx_seq_one_letter_code
_entity_poly.pdbx_strand_id
1 'polypeptide(L)' 'MLPRTIDIYRVLPELMWCGFGLLAMLMQPFVRSRHFFTFLALIGTLAGTAASVTAAMHAGPGFGGLVQSDSFSFFFRLLV' A
#
# COMPACT_ATOMS: atom_id res chain seq x y z
N MET A 1 21.06 -11.68 -1.44
CA MET A 1 20.73 -11.25 -2.81
C MET A 1 20.07 -9.89 -2.70
N LEU A 2 20.62 -8.86 -3.33
CA LEU A 2 20.06 -7.51 -3.24
C LEU A 2 18.68 -7.47 -3.93
N PRO A 3 17.63 -6.93 -3.28
CA PRO A 3 16.32 -6.82 -3.90
C PRO A 3 16.43 -5.97 -5.17
N ARG A 4 15.89 -6.48 -6.28
CA ARG A 4 15.82 -5.68 -7.51
C ARG A 4 14.73 -4.62 -7.32
N THR A 5 14.86 -3.48 -7.99
CA THR A 5 13.87 -2.39 -7.94
C THR A 5 12.44 -2.87 -8.27
N ILE A 6 12.32 -3.96 -9.05
CA ILE A 6 11.06 -4.63 -9.38
C ILE A 6 10.36 -5.22 -8.14
N ASP A 7 11.12 -5.68 -7.13
CA ASP A 7 10.58 -6.19 -5.88
C ASP A 7 9.93 -5.08 -5.03
N ILE A 8 10.45 -3.85 -5.13
CA ILE A 8 9.92 -2.67 -4.44
C ILE A 8 8.53 -2.30 -5.00
N TYR A 9 8.30 -2.45 -6.31
CA TYR A 9 6.99 -2.23 -6.92
C TYR A 9 5.92 -3.21 -6.43
N ARG A 10 6.30 -4.36 -5.86
CA ARG A 10 5.34 -5.36 -5.36
C ARG A 10 4.86 -5.10 -3.93
N VAL A 11 5.70 -4.44 -3.13
CA VAL A 11 5.38 -4.02 -1.74
C VAL A 11 4.86 -2.57 -1.72
N LEU A 12 4.89 -1.87 -2.86
CA LEU A 12 4.38 -0.52 -3.05
C LEU A 12 2.98 -0.26 -2.43
N PRO A 13 1.96 -1.14 -2.59
CA PRO A 13 0.66 -0.91 -1.97
C PRO A 13 0.72 -0.93 -0.44
N GLU A 14 1.45 -1.89 0.14
CA GLU A 14 1.64 -1.97 1.60
C GLU A 14 2.41 -0.77 2.13
N LEU A 15 3.43 -0.32 1.39
CA LEU A 15 4.24 0.84 1.77
C LEU A 15 3.43 2.13 1.74
N MET A 16 2.51 2.27 0.77
CA MET A 16 1.54 3.36 0.72
C MET A 16 0.59 3.32 1.93
N TRP A 17 -0.05 2.18 2.20
CA TRP A 17 -0.98 2.07 3.34
C TRP A 17 -0.30 2.29 4.70
N CYS A 18 0.86 1.68 4.92
CA CYS A 18 1.64 1.91 6.14
C CYS A 18 2.11 3.37 6.24
N GLY A 19 2.55 3.97 5.14
CA GLY A 19 2.97 5.37 5.10
C GLY A 19 1.81 6.34 5.45
N PHE A 20 0.64 6.13 4.86
CA PHE A 20 -0.55 6.92 5.18
C PHE A 20 -1.06 6.68 6.59
N GLY A 21 -1.00 5.44 7.08
CA GLY A 21 -1.34 5.10 8.47
C GLY A 21 -0.40 5.78 9.48
N LEU A 22 0.90 5.78 9.21
CA LEU A 22 1.90 6.47 10.02
C LEU A 22 1.67 7.99 10.01
N LEU A 23 1.42 8.57 8.83
CA LEU A 23 1.06 9.99 8.71
C LEU A 23 -0.21 10.31 9.50
N ALA A 24 -1.24 9.47 9.42
CA ALA A 24 -2.47 9.67 10.19
C ALA A 24 -2.22 9.63 11.70
N MET A 25 -1.43 8.67 12.20
CA MET A 25 -1.05 8.58 13.61
C MET A 25 -0.23 9.80 14.07
N LEU A 26 0.70 10.29 13.23
CA LEU A 26 1.53 11.44 13.54
C LEU A 26 0.74 12.75 13.52
N MET A 27 -0.30 12.83 12.69
CA MET A 27 -1.17 14.00 12.58
C MET A 27 -2.28 14.02 13.64
N GLN A 28 -2.60 12.87 14.26
CA GLN A 28 -3.56 12.70 15.36
C GLN A 28 -3.39 13.70 16.53
N PRO A 29 -2.17 13.98 17.03
CA PRO A 29 -1.99 14.98 18.09
C PRO A 29 -2.25 16.42 17.63
N PHE A 30 -1.92 16.77 16.37
CA PHE A 30 -1.96 18.15 15.86
C PHE A 30 -3.34 18.59 15.38
N VAL A 31 -4.12 17.67 14.83
CA VAL A 31 -5.44 17.99 14.26
C VAL A 31 -6.52 17.30 15.09
N ARG A 32 -7.56 18.04 15.51
CA ARG A 32 -8.72 17.51 16.26
C ARG A 32 -10.01 17.47 15.42
N SER A 33 -9.90 17.73 14.11
CA SER A 33 -11.05 17.73 13.20
C SER A 33 -11.27 16.34 12.63
N ARG A 34 -12.43 15.74 12.94
CA ARG A 34 -12.85 14.42 12.42
C ARG A 34 -12.91 14.39 10.90
N HIS A 35 -13.32 15.50 10.27
CA HIS A 35 -13.41 15.59 8.80
C HIS A 35 -12.05 15.48 8.12
N PHE A 36 -10.99 16.01 8.73
CA PHE A 36 -9.63 15.93 8.18
C PHE A 36 -9.09 14.50 8.21
N PHE A 37 -9.30 13.76 9.29
CA PHE A 37 -8.92 12.33 9.35
C PHE A 37 -9.71 11.48 8.37
N THR A 38 -11.02 11.71 8.23
CA THR A 38 -11.82 10.99 7.24
C THR A 38 -11.28 11.25 5.84
N PHE A 39 -10.97 12.51 5.49
CA PHE A 39 -10.44 12.85 4.17
C PHE A 39 -9.04 12.25 3.92
N LEU A 40 -8.16 12.30 4.94
CA LEU A 40 -6.83 11.70 4.88
C LEU A 40 -6.88 10.18 4.71
N ALA A 41 -7.78 9.50 5.45
CA ALA A 41 -7.99 8.07 5.32
C ALA A 41 -8.54 7.70 3.93
N LEU A 42 -9.46 8.51 3.39
CA LEU A 42 -10.06 8.30 2.07
C LEU A 42 -9.04 8.50 0.94
N ILE A 43 -8.13 9.48 1.08
CA ILE A 43 -7.00 9.65 0.16
C ILE A 43 -6.03 8.47 0.28
N GLY A 44 -5.71 8.04 1.51
CA GLY A 44 -4.81 6.92 1.75
C GLY A 44 -5.33 5.59 1.19
N THR A 45 -6.64 5.34 1.29
CA THR A 45 -7.26 4.16 0.69
C THR A 45 -7.23 4.23 -0.82
N LEU A 46 -7.62 5.37 -1.44
CA LEU A 46 -7.53 5.57 -2.88
C LEU A 46 -6.10 5.42 -3.42
N ALA A 47 -5.11 6.00 -2.74
CA ALA A 47 -3.71 5.93 -3.12
C ALA A 47 -3.18 4.50 -3.06
N GLY A 48 -3.52 3.74 -2.02
CA GLY A 48 -3.11 2.35 -1.92
C GLY A 48 -3.84 1.43 -2.89
N THR A 49 -5.13 1.68 -3.19
CA THR A 49 -5.84 0.95 -4.26
C THR A 49 -5.20 1.20 -5.62
N ALA A 50 -4.82 2.44 -5.93
CA ALA A 50 -4.09 2.78 -7.16
C ALA A 50 -2.72 2.08 -7.22
N ALA A 51 -2.00 2.01 -6.10
CA ALA A 51 -0.73 1.30 -5.99
C ALA A 51 -0.88 -0.23 -6.10
N SER A 52 -2.00 -0.80 -5.67
CA SER A 52 -2.31 -2.23 -5.87
C SER A 52 -2.48 -2.56 -7.35
N VAL A 53 -3.09 -1.66 -8.14
CA VAL A 53 -3.26 -1.86 -9.60
C VAL A 53 -1.91 -1.84 -10.32
N THR A 54 -0.98 -0.96 -9.92
CA THR A 54 0.37 -0.92 -10.52
C THR A 54 1.23 -2.13 -10.13
N ALA A 55 1.03 -2.67 -8.91
CA ALA A 55 1.65 -3.92 -8.48
C ALA A 55 1.12 -5.14 -9.25
N ALA A 56 -0.17 -5.15 -9.62
CA ALA A 56 -0.77 -6.23 -10.42
C ALA A 56 -0.19 -6.32 -11.84
N MET A 57 0.19 -5.18 -12.42
CA MET A 57 0.85 -5.11 -13.74
C MET A 57 2.26 -5.73 -13.73
N HIS A 58 2.90 -5.89 -12.56
CA HIS A 58 4.25 -6.43 -12.40
C HIS A 58 4.24 -7.76 -11.61
N ALA A 59 3.43 -8.71 -12.10
CA ALA A 59 3.27 -10.03 -11.50
C ALA A 59 4.59 -10.83 -11.43
N GLY A 60 4.73 -11.65 -10.39
CA GLY A 60 5.83 -12.62 -10.23
C GLY A 60 6.42 -12.72 -8.81
N PRO A 61 7.39 -13.64 -8.60
CA PRO A 61 8.00 -13.91 -7.30
C PRO A 61 9.06 -12.86 -6.96
N GLY A 62 8.90 -12.18 -5.83
CA GLY A 62 9.80 -11.13 -5.36
C GLY A 62 10.44 -11.46 -4.01
N PHE A 63 11.52 -10.75 -3.67
CA PHE A 63 12.27 -10.97 -2.43
C PHE A 63 12.71 -12.43 -2.23
N GLY A 64 13.26 -13.07 -3.26
CA GLY A 64 13.76 -14.45 -3.17
C GLY A 64 12.69 -15.51 -2.89
N GLY A 65 11.41 -15.22 -3.19
CA GLY A 65 10.28 -16.12 -2.98
C GLY A 65 9.44 -15.83 -1.74
N LEU A 66 9.77 -14.79 -0.97
CA LEU A 66 9.01 -14.38 0.22
C LEU A 66 7.69 -13.69 -0.14
N VAL A 67 7.62 -13.01 -1.28
CA VAL A 67 6.42 -12.28 -1.71
C VAL A 67 6.04 -12.75 -3.10
N GLN A 68 4.89 -13.39 -3.21
CA GLN A 68 4.32 -13.79 -4.49
C GLN A 68 3.20 -12.81 -4.88
N SER A 69 3.48 -11.98 -5.87
CA SER A 69 2.48 -11.08 -6.43
C SER A 69 1.75 -11.82 -7.56
N ASP A 70 0.62 -12.43 -7.22
CA ASP A 70 -0.28 -13.13 -8.15
C ASP A 70 -1.69 -12.52 -8.15
N SER A 71 -2.49 -12.83 -9.17
CA SER A 71 -3.89 -12.36 -9.30
C SER A 71 -4.73 -12.67 -8.06
N PHE A 72 -4.45 -13.78 -7.36
CA PHE A 72 -5.08 -14.11 -6.08
C PHE A 72 -4.76 -13.09 -4.98
N SER A 73 -3.49 -12.75 -4.80
CA SER A 73 -3.04 -11.77 -3.81
C SER A 73 -3.56 -10.36 -4.12
N PHE A 74 -3.71 -10.03 -5.41
CA PHE A 74 -4.34 -8.77 -5.83
C PHE A 74 -5.82 -8.72 -5.44
N PHE A 75 -6.59 -9.79 -5.68
CA PHE A 75 -8.00 -9.85 -5.29
C PHE A 75 -8.19 -9.64 -3.79
N PHE A 76 -7.37 -10.28 -2.96
CA PHE A 76 -7.43 -10.10 -1.50
C PHE A 76 -7.07 -8.67 -1.06
N ARG A 77 -6.10 -8.02 -1.70
CA ARG A 77 -5.75 -6.60 -1.44
C ARG A 77 -6.80 -5.60 -1.92
N LEU A 78 -7.70 -5.99 -2.81
CA LEU A 78 -8.81 -5.13 -3.24
C LEU A 78 -10.06 -5.34 -2.37
N LEU A 79 -10.20 -6.54 -1.80
CA LEU A 79 -11.33 -6.93 -0.95
C LEU A 79 -11.17 -6.47 0.50
N VAL A 80 -9.94 -6.53 1.05
CA VAL A 80 -9.58 -6.20 2.44
C VAL A 80 -8.82 -4.88 2.49
#